data_AF-A0A1A2ZTR4-F1
#
_entry.id   AF-A0A1A2ZTR4-F1
#
_cell.length_a   1.000
_cell.length_b   1.000
_cell.length_c   1.000
_cell.angle_alpha   90.00
_cell.angle_beta   90.00
_cell.angle_gamma   90.00
#
_symmetry.space_group_name_H-M   'P 1'
#
loop_
_entity.id
_entity.type
_entity.pdbx_description
1 polymer ?
#
loop_
_entity_poly.entity_id
_entity_poly.type
_entity_poly.pdbx_seq_one_letter_code
_entity_poly.pdbx_strand_id
1 'polypeptide(L)'
;MVTWSHARSTLGDGTPQDGAAFDRSDHLRQAQSRVESAAPGARWTGTTADSYAEANSKQGWTLRRMAELDQRLGTEIDRSAAAVAAGRRNLDEVKQWVHDAASAVPPGVDREQTLIPIVRKGIGDVADVVQQTNGDLSAIGARIRTIGNEYRGLGDEPDVSTAVQL
;
A
#
# COMPACT_ATOMS: atom_id res chain seq x y z
N MET A 1 -31.08 -7.25 -2.33
CA MET A 1 -29.95 -7.30 -1.37
C MET A 1 -28.73 -8.08 -1.88
N VAL A 2 -28.87 -9.05 -2.79
CA VAL A 2 -27.77 -9.90 -3.31
C VAL A 2 -26.68 -9.12 -4.06
N THR A 3 -27.03 -8.09 -4.86
CA THR A 3 -26.05 -7.26 -5.59
C THR A 3 -25.11 -6.50 -4.66
N TRP A 4 -25.64 -5.85 -3.63
CA TRP A 4 -24.84 -5.14 -2.63
C TRP A 4 -23.93 -6.10 -1.85
N SER A 5 -24.43 -7.28 -1.44
CA SER A 5 -23.62 -8.24 -0.69
C SER A 5 -22.47 -8.79 -1.52
N HIS A 6 -22.69 -9.07 -2.82
CA HIS A 6 -21.61 -9.47 -3.71
C HIS A 6 -20.59 -8.36 -3.89
N ALA A 7 -21.01 -7.13 -4.15
CA ALA A 7 -20.11 -5.99 -4.24
C ALA A 7 -19.26 -5.86 -2.97
N ARG A 8 -19.89 -5.89 -1.80
CA ARG A 8 -19.17 -5.81 -0.51
C ARG A 8 -18.16 -6.94 -0.33
N SER A 9 -18.50 -8.18 -0.70
CA SER A 9 -17.57 -9.30 -0.60
C SER A 9 -16.33 -9.15 -1.50
N THR A 10 -16.41 -8.43 -2.63
CA THR A 10 -15.23 -8.19 -3.49
C THR A 10 -14.20 -7.29 -2.83
N LEU A 11 -14.63 -6.46 -1.88
CA LEU A 11 -13.75 -5.62 -1.07
C LEU A 11 -13.21 -6.36 0.16
N GLY A 12 -13.50 -7.66 0.29
CA GLY A 12 -13.14 -8.51 1.43
C GLY A 12 -13.94 -8.23 2.69
N ASP A 13 -13.55 -8.92 3.77
CA ASP A 13 -14.13 -8.79 5.11
C ASP A 13 -13.07 -8.37 6.15
N GLY A 14 -13.50 -8.11 7.39
CA GLY A 14 -12.61 -7.78 8.52
C GLY A 14 -12.01 -6.37 8.47
N THR A 15 -11.18 -6.01 9.44
CA THR A 15 -10.47 -4.73 9.42
C THR A 15 -9.33 -4.80 8.39
N PRO A 16 -9.25 -3.89 7.41
CA PRO A 16 -8.11 -3.84 6.51
C PRO A 16 -6.80 -3.69 7.27
N GLN A 17 -5.78 -4.46 6.89
CA GLN A 17 -4.46 -4.40 7.54
C GLN A 17 -3.77 -3.08 7.20
N ASP A 18 -3.21 -2.43 8.22
CA ASP A 18 -2.39 -1.24 8.04
C ASP A 18 -0.97 -1.57 7.52
N GLY A 19 -0.25 -0.52 7.16
CA GLY A 19 1.09 -0.60 6.62
C GLY A 19 2.19 -0.75 7.64
N ALA A 20 1.91 -0.66 8.94
CA ALA A 20 2.93 -0.63 9.98
C ALA A 20 3.79 -1.91 9.99
N ALA A 21 3.20 -3.06 9.65
CA ALA A 21 3.91 -4.33 9.55
C ALA A 21 4.96 -4.35 8.41
N PHE A 22 4.84 -3.46 7.43
CA PHE A 22 5.70 -3.35 6.25
C PHE A 22 6.69 -2.19 6.33
N ASP A 23 6.61 -1.37 7.37
CA ASP A 23 7.55 -0.29 7.61
C ASP A 23 8.54 -0.68 8.72
N ARG A 24 9.72 -1.18 8.33
CA ARG A 24 10.85 -1.39 9.25
C ARG A 24 11.95 -0.34 9.10
N SER A 25 11.59 0.82 8.55
CA SER A 25 12.55 1.87 8.21
C SER A 25 13.33 2.37 9.42
N ASP A 26 12.74 2.41 10.62
CA ASP A 26 13.45 2.81 11.85
C ASP A 26 14.55 1.84 12.24
N HIS A 27 14.33 0.53 12.10
CA HIS A 27 15.36 -0.47 12.38
C HIS A 27 16.50 -0.38 11.36
N LEU A 28 16.16 -0.15 10.09
CA LEU A 28 17.13 0.01 9.01
C LEU A 28 17.96 1.29 9.18
N ARG A 29 17.35 2.40 9.60
CA ARG A 29 18.07 3.65 9.96
C ARG A 29 18.99 3.45 11.16
N GLN A 30 18.57 2.69 12.18
CA GLN A 30 19.46 2.34 13.30
C GLN A 30 20.62 1.45 12.86
N ALA A 31 20.40 0.51 11.93
CA ALA A 31 21.47 -0.27 11.34
C ALA A 31 22.44 0.62 10.54
N GLN A 32 21.91 1.55 9.73
CA GLN A 32 22.71 2.53 8.98
C GLN A 32 23.62 3.30 9.93
N SER A 33 23.08 3.91 10.99
CA SER A 33 23.88 4.69 11.93
C SER A 33 24.97 3.86 12.61
N ARG A 34 24.69 2.59 12.93
CA ARG A 34 25.68 1.68 13.50
C ARG A 34 26.82 1.37 12.53
N VAL A 35 26.48 1.07 11.27
CA VAL A 35 27.46 0.88 10.19
C VAL A 35 28.30 2.16 10.05
N GLU A 36 27.68 3.32 9.82
CA GLU A 36 28.40 4.59 9.66
C GLU A 36 29.32 4.93 10.85
N SER A 37 28.89 4.62 12.08
CA SER A 37 29.70 4.84 13.30
C SER A 37 30.92 3.92 13.42
N ALA A 38 30.94 2.80 12.70
CA ALA A 38 32.06 1.85 12.69
C ALA A 38 33.21 2.28 11.76
N ALA A 39 33.11 3.47 11.13
CA ALA A 39 34.15 3.99 10.25
C ALA A 39 35.55 4.00 10.90
N PRO A 40 36.63 3.84 10.11
CA PRO A 40 37.99 3.87 10.64
C PRO A 40 38.27 5.18 11.39
N GLY A 41 38.75 5.07 12.63
CA GLY A 41 39.18 6.22 13.42
C GLY A 41 40.63 6.62 13.13
N ALA A 42 41.09 7.74 13.71
CA ALA A 42 42.41 8.33 13.43
C ALA A 42 43.64 7.41 13.63
N ARG A 43 43.49 6.30 14.35
CA ARG A 43 44.55 5.32 14.63
C ARG A 43 44.63 4.17 13.62
N TRP A 44 43.63 4.01 12.77
CA TRP A 44 43.61 2.98 11.73
C TRP A 44 43.59 3.67 10.37
N THR A 45 44.73 3.61 9.69
CA THR A 45 44.99 4.31 8.44
C THR A 45 45.63 3.36 7.42
N GLY A 46 45.73 3.82 6.17
CA GLY A 46 46.28 3.06 5.04
C GLY A 46 45.19 2.33 4.25
N THR A 47 45.61 1.64 3.19
CA THR A 47 44.71 1.08 2.16
C THR A 47 43.60 0.19 2.72
N THR A 48 43.86 -0.59 3.77
CA THR A 48 42.84 -1.44 4.39
C THR A 48 41.77 -0.64 5.14
N ALA A 49 42.14 0.47 5.77
CA ALA A 49 41.19 1.39 6.38
C ALA A 49 40.33 2.05 5.29
N ASP A 50 40.93 2.49 4.19
CA ASP A 50 40.21 3.12 3.08
C ASP A 50 39.19 2.18 2.44
N SER A 51 39.58 0.93 2.13
CA SER A 51 38.66 -0.08 1.60
C SER A 51 37.52 -0.41 2.56
N TYR A 52 37.81 -0.46 3.86
CA TYR A 52 36.76 -0.64 4.86
C TYR A 52 35.79 0.56 4.90
N ALA A 53 36.31 1.79 4.87
CA ALA A 53 35.48 3.00 4.87
C ALA A 53 34.56 3.05 3.64
N GLU A 54 35.07 2.64 2.47
CA GLU A 54 34.27 2.53 1.24
C GLU A 54 33.15 1.49 1.39
N ALA A 55 33.47 0.28 1.85
CA ALA A 55 32.49 -0.78 2.09
C ALA A 55 31.42 -0.34 3.11
N ASN A 56 31.84 0.30 4.19
CA ASN A 56 30.96 0.82 5.23
C ASN A 56 30.00 1.90 4.68
N SER A 57 30.50 2.79 3.84
CA SER A 57 29.69 3.83 3.18
C SER A 57 28.66 3.23 2.23
N LYS A 58 29.04 2.21 1.45
CA LYS A 58 28.12 1.47 0.57
C LYS A 58 27.00 0.81 1.38
N GLN A 59 27.35 0.09 2.44
CA GLN A 59 26.37 -0.56 3.32
C GLN A 59 25.41 0.46 3.96
N GLY A 60 25.92 1.59 4.45
CA GLY A 60 25.10 2.69 4.99
C GLY A 60 24.13 3.23 3.94
N TRP A 61 24.60 3.46 2.71
CA TRP A 61 23.76 3.91 1.60
C TRP A 61 22.65 2.90 1.27
N THR A 62 22.97 1.59 1.19
CA THR A 62 21.99 0.54 0.91
C THR A 62 20.93 0.47 2.01
N LEU A 63 21.34 0.51 3.29
CA LEU A 63 20.42 0.49 4.44
C LEU A 63 19.48 1.69 4.44
N ARG A 64 20.00 2.89 4.16
CA ARG A 64 19.17 4.09 4.00
C ARG A 64 18.16 3.91 2.88
N ARG A 65 18.57 3.37 1.73
CA ARG A 65 17.67 3.18 0.59
C ARG A 65 16.59 2.14 0.87
N MET A 66 16.93 1.04 1.54
CA MET A 66 15.93 0.08 2.03
C MET A 66 14.96 0.74 3.02
N ALA A 67 15.44 1.59 3.93
CA ALA A 67 14.56 2.28 4.88
C ALA A 67 13.53 3.18 4.16
N GLU A 68 13.97 3.93 3.15
CA GLU A 68 13.07 4.76 2.34
C GLU A 68 12.01 3.92 1.60
N LEU A 69 12.39 2.74 1.10
CA LEU A 69 11.49 1.84 0.40
C LEU A 69 10.48 1.18 1.33
N ASP A 70 10.88 0.75 2.53
CA ASP A 70 9.99 0.17 3.54
C ASP A 70 8.93 1.18 3.99
N GLN A 71 9.34 2.41 4.25
CA GLN A 71 8.41 3.47 4.63
C GLN A 71 7.38 3.77 3.52
N ARG A 72 7.84 3.81 2.27
CA ARG A 72 6.95 3.97 1.10
C ARG A 72 6.01 2.79 0.94
N LEU A 73 6.50 1.56 1.15
CA LEU A 73 5.68 0.35 1.09
C LEU A 73 4.56 0.40 2.14
N GLY A 74 4.91 0.65 3.41
CA GLY A 74 3.93 0.82 4.47
C GLY A 74 2.87 1.86 4.12
N THR A 75 3.28 3.04 3.62
CA THR A 75 2.35 4.09 3.20
C THR A 75 1.38 3.65 2.10
N GLU A 76 1.82 2.84 1.13
CA GLU A 76 0.92 2.32 0.08
C GLU A 76 -0.04 1.24 0.59
N ILE A 77 0.37 0.46 1.59
CA ILE A 77 -0.53 -0.48 2.27
C ILE A 77 -1.60 0.27 3.07
N ASP A 78 -1.24 1.35 3.79
CA ASP A 78 -2.21 2.23 4.46
C ASP A 78 -3.22 2.82 3.46
N ARG A 79 -2.76 3.25 2.30
CA ARG A 79 -3.63 3.75 1.22
C ARG A 79 -4.58 2.66 0.70
N SER A 80 -4.11 1.43 0.59
CA SER A 80 -4.95 0.28 0.20
C SER A 80 -6.04 0.01 1.22
N ALA A 81 -5.67 0.00 2.50
CA ALA A 81 -6.59 -0.17 3.62
C ALA A 81 -7.67 0.92 3.63
N ALA A 82 -7.26 2.18 3.44
CA ALA A 82 -8.16 3.33 3.38
C ALA A 82 -9.13 3.24 2.18
N ALA A 83 -8.64 2.85 1.00
CA ALA A 83 -9.47 2.69 -0.19
C ALA A 83 -10.56 1.61 0.01
N VAL A 84 -10.19 0.45 0.57
CA VAL A 84 -11.14 -0.61 0.92
C VAL A 84 -12.16 -0.13 1.94
N ALA A 85 -11.72 0.53 3.01
CA ALA A 85 -12.62 1.05 4.05
C ALA A 85 -13.58 2.11 3.50
N ALA A 86 -13.11 2.98 2.61
CA ALA A 86 -13.95 3.97 1.93
C ALA A 86 -14.98 3.31 1.01
N GLY A 87 -14.56 2.39 0.13
CA GLY A 87 -15.46 1.67 -0.76
C GLY A 87 -16.57 0.94 0.00
N ARG A 88 -16.22 0.28 1.11
CA ARG A 88 -17.19 -0.39 1.98
C ARG A 88 -18.20 0.57 2.60
N ARG A 89 -17.75 1.72 3.13
CA ARG A 89 -18.66 2.75 3.67
C ARG A 89 -19.58 3.30 2.58
N ASN A 90 -19.06 3.59 1.40
CA ASN A 90 -19.87 4.08 0.28
C ASN A 90 -20.94 3.05 -0.15
N LEU A 91 -20.60 1.75 -0.17
CA LEU A 91 -21.60 0.70 -0.41
C LEU A 91 -22.69 0.68 0.67
N ASP A 92 -22.33 0.88 1.94
CA ASP A 92 -23.28 0.94 3.06
C ASP A 92 -24.23 2.14 2.91
N GLU A 93 -23.70 3.28 2.51
CA GLU A 93 -24.48 4.50 2.22
C GLU A 93 -25.46 4.31 1.05
N VAL A 94 -25.01 3.67 -0.05
CA VAL A 94 -25.90 3.35 -1.18
C VAL A 94 -27.04 2.43 -0.75
N LYS A 95 -26.74 1.40 0.06
CA LYS A 95 -27.77 0.49 0.59
C LYS A 95 -28.78 1.24 1.45
N GLN A 96 -28.30 2.11 2.34
CA GLN A 96 -29.16 2.91 3.20
C GLN A 96 -30.07 3.82 2.37
N TRP A 97 -29.50 4.53 1.39
CA TRP A 97 -30.27 5.39 0.48
C TRP A 97 -31.37 4.62 -0.28
N VAL A 98 -31.07 3.43 -0.83
CA VAL A 98 -32.09 2.59 -1.50
C VAL A 98 -33.22 2.24 -0.53
N HIS A 99 -32.88 1.88 0.71
CA HIS A 99 -33.86 1.49 1.72
C HIS A 99 -34.76 2.66 2.13
N ASP A 100 -34.19 3.84 2.33
CA ASP A 100 -34.91 5.06 2.70
C ASP A 100 -35.81 5.52 1.55
N ALA A 101 -35.29 5.55 0.33
CA ALA A 101 -36.06 5.92 -0.85
C ALA A 101 -37.23 4.96 -1.09
N ALA A 102 -37.03 3.65 -0.94
CA ALA A 102 -38.09 2.66 -1.08
C ALA A 102 -39.17 2.77 0.01
N SER A 103 -38.77 3.15 1.23
CA SER A 103 -39.68 3.35 2.37
C SER A 103 -40.54 4.61 2.22
N ALA A 104 -40.04 5.61 1.48
CA ALA A 104 -40.78 6.83 1.16
C ALA A 104 -41.85 6.63 0.07
N VAL A 105 -41.83 5.51 -0.68
CA VAL A 105 -42.85 5.23 -1.70
C VAL A 105 -44.14 4.71 -1.06
N PRO A 106 -45.28 5.43 -1.20
CA PRO A 106 -46.55 5.02 -0.61
C PRO A 106 -47.04 3.65 -1.12
N PRO A 107 -47.78 2.88 -0.29
CA PRO A 107 -48.48 1.69 -0.76
C PRO A 107 -49.53 2.06 -1.82
N GLY A 108 -49.65 1.25 -2.88
CA GLY A 108 -50.60 1.49 -3.96
C GLY A 108 -50.37 0.59 -5.17
N VAL A 109 -51.30 0.63 -6.12
CA VAL A 109 -51.30 -0.21 -7.33
C VAL A 109 -50.06 0.00 -8.22
N ASP A 110 -49.47 1.20 -8.19
CA ASP A 110 -48.30 1.56 -8.99
C ASP A 110 -46.98 1.58 -8.19
N ARG A 111 -46.98 1.09 -6.95
CA ARG A 111 -45.80 1.13 -6.07
C ARG A 111 -44.60 0.44 -6.69
N GLU A 112 -44.80 -0.75 -7.26
CA GLU A 112 -43.73 -1.52 -7.90
C GLU A 112 -43.06 -0.72 -9.03
N GLN A 113 -43.86 -0.06 -9.88
CA GLN A 113 -43.36 0.75 -10.99
C GLN A 113 -42.57 1.97 -10.50
N THR A 114 -42.98 2.53 -9.36
CA THR A 114 -42.31 3.67 -8.72
C THR A 114 -40.98 3.27 -8.05
N LEU A 115 -40.82 2.00 -7.66
CA LEU A 115 -39.57 1.48 -7.08
C LEU A 115 -38.48 1.19 -8.13
N ILE A 116 -38.86 0.92 -9.39
CA ILE A 116 -37.90 0.56 -10.46
C ILE A 116 -36.77 1.59 -10.63
N PRO A 117 -37.04 2.92 -10.72
CA PRO A 117 -35.98 3.91 -10.86
C PRO A 117 -35.01 3.94 -9.67
N ILE A 118 -35.52 3.73 -8.45
CA ILE A 118 -34.70 3.69 -7.22
C ILE A 118 -33.73 2.51 -7.29
N VAL A 119 -34.23 1.32 -7.65
CA VAL A 119 -33.41 0.11 -7.81
C VAL A 119 -32.36 0.30 -8.90
N ARG A 120 -32.74 0.86 -10.06
CA ARG A 120 -31.81 1.11 -11.17
C ARG A 120 -30.67 2.04 -10.78
N LYS A 121 -30.98 3.15 -10.11
CA LYS A 121 -29.95 4.06 -9.58
C LYS A 121 -29.07 3.37 -8.55
N GLY A 122 -29.66 2.64 -7.60
CA GLY A 122 -28.88 1.92 -6.58
C GLY A 122 -27.91 0.88 -7.16
N ILE A 123 -28.30 0.18 -8.23
CA ILE A 123 -27.41 -0.74 -8.95
C ILE A 123 -26.27 0.03 -9.64
N GLY A 124 -26.59 1.17 -10.27
CA GLY A 124 -25.59 2.05 -10.87
C GLY A 124 -24.57 2.55 -9.85
N ASP A 125 -25.04 3.12 -8.74
CA ASP A 125 -24.17 3.63 -7.68
C ASP A 125 -23.27 2.52 -7.08
N VAL A 126 -23.80 1.29 -6.90
CA VAL A 126 -22.98 0.14 -6.48
C VAL A 126 -21.87 -0.16 -7.49
N ALA A 127 -22.20 -0.15 -8.79
CA ALA A 127 -21.23 -0.40 -9.85
C ALA A 127 -20.14 0.69 -9.89
N ASP A 128 -20.50 1.94 -9.67
CA ASP A 128 -19.57 3.07 -9.64
C ASP A 128 -18.61 2.98 -8.45
N VAL A 129 -19.12 2.65 -7.25
CA VAL A 129 -18.27 2.45 -6.07
C VAL A 129 -17.25 1.34 -6.27
N VAL A 130 -17.66 0.20 -6.85
CA VAL A 130 -16.75 -0.91 -7.14
C VAL A 130 -15.71 -0.52 -8.18
N GLN A 131 -16.12 0.16 -9.27
CA GLN A 131 -15.19 0.61 -10.32
C GLN A 131 -14.16 1.60 -9.77
N GLN A 132 -14.60 2.59 -8.99
CA GLN A 132 -13.71 3.57 -8.38
C GLN A 132 -12.70 2.90 -7.44
N THR A 133 -13.18 2.03 -6.54
CA THR A 133 -12.31 1.33 -5.58
C THR A 133 -11.28 0.45 -6.30
N ASN A 134 -11.68 -0.25 -7.37
CA ASN A 134 -10.76 -1.04 -8.18
C ASN A 134 -9.72 -0.19 -8.92
N GLY A 135 -10.11 0.99 -9.40
CA GLY A 135 -9.20 1.97 -10.00
C GLY A 135 -8.13 2.42 -9.00
N ASP A 136 -8.54 2.79 -7.80
CA ASP A 136 -7.65 3.23 -6.73
C ASP A 136 -6.66 2.12 -6.33
N LEU A 137 -7.17 0.89 -6.12
CA LEU A 137 -6.34 -0.27 -5.78
C LEU A 137 -5.38 -0.65 -6.91
N SER A 138 -5.80 -0.53 -8.17
CA SER A 138 -4.92 -0.78 -9.32
C SER A 138 -3.77 0.23 -9.40
N ALA A 139 -4.06 1.51 -9.14
CA ALA A 139 -3.05 2.55 -9.10
C ALA A 139 -2.07 2.34 -7.93
N ILE A 140 -2.56 1.96 -6.75
CA ILE A 140 -1.73 1.60 -5.59
C ILE A 140 -0.84 0.39 -5.92
N GLY A 141 -1.42 -0.68 -6.49
CA GLY A 141 -0.68 -1.88 -6.89
C GLY A 141 0.41 -1.61 -7.94
N ALA A 142 0.22 -0.61 -8.82
CA ALA A 142 1.28 -0.15 -9.72
C ALA A 142 2.45 0.48 -8.94
N ARG A 143 2.18 1.32 -7.94
CA ARG A 143 3.23 1.93 -7.10
C ARG A 143 3.96 0.91 -6.24
N ILE A 144 3.27 -0.08 -5.67
CA ILE A 144 3.89 -1.20 -4.94
C ILE A 144 4.84 -1.99 -5.85
N ARG A 145 4.46 -2.26 -7.10
CA ARG A 145 5.35 -2.91 -8.07
C ARG A 145 6.59 -2.08 -8.37
N THR A 146 6.46 -0.76 -8.52
CA THR A 146 7.61 0.13 -8.68
C THR A 146 8.55 0.04 -7.48
N ILE A 147 8.03 0.08 -6.25
CA ILE A 147 8.83 -0.12 -5.03
C ILE A 147 9.55 -1.47 -5.04
N GLY A 148 8.85 -2.55 -5.42
CA GLY A 148 9.44 -3.88 -5.55
C GLY A 148 10.55 -3.96 -6.62
N ASN A 149 10.46 -3.19 -7.70
CA ASN A 149 11.52 -3.09 -8.70
C ASN A 149 12.75 -2.35 -8.15
N GLU A 150 12.52 -1.27 -7.41
CA GLU A 150 13.59 -0.52 -6.74
C GLU A 150 14.32 -1.37 -5.70
N TYR A 151 13.59 -2.22 -4.96
CA TYR A 151 14.21 -3.21 -4.06
C TYR A 151 15.13 -4.18 -4.79
N ARG A 152 14.68 -4.73 -5.93
CA ARG A 152 15.50 -5.64 -6.75
C ARG A 152 16.76 -4.95 -7.27
N GLY A 153 16.65 -3.68 -7.67
CA GLY A 153 17.79 -2.89 -8.12
C GLY A 153 18.88 -2.70 -7.06
N LEU A 154 18.56 -2.79 -5.76
CA LEU A 154 19.57 -2.76 -4.69
C LEU A 154 20.36 -4.07 -4.56
N GLY A 155 19.77 -5.20 -4.96
CA GLY A 155 20.43 -6.51 -4.91
C GLY A 155 21.35 -6.78 -6.10
N ASP A 156 21.20 -6.02 -7.18
CA ASP A 156 21.95 -6.16 -8.42
C ASP A 156 23.22 -5.28 -8.47
N GLU A 157 23.54 -4.53 -7.40
CA GLU A 157 24.83 -3.81 -7.31
C GLU A 157 25.99 -4.82 -7.21
N PRO A 158 27.01 -4.71 -8.08
CA PRO A 158 28.03 -5.74 -8.23
C PRO A 158 28.88 -5.91 -6.97
N ASP A 159 29.05 -7.17 -6.57
CA ASP A 159 29.96 -7.60 -5.52
C ASP A 159 31.42 -7.26 -5.86
N VAL A 160 31.96 -6.22 -5.22
CA VAL A 160 33.37 -5.83 -5.35
C VAL A 160 34.29 -6.73 -4.52
N SER A 161 33.77 -7.74 -3.82
CA SER A 161 34.60 -8.74 -3.13
C SER A 161 35.47 -9.56 -4.10
N THR A 162 35.23 -9.48 -5.40
CA THR A 162 36.09 -10.08 -6.44
C THR A 162 37.34 -9.23 -6.77
N ALA A 163 37.46 -8.01 -6.24
CA ALA A 163 38.60 -7.11 -6.56
C ALA A 163 39.80 -7.22 -5.58
N VAL A 164 39.72 -8.05 -4.53
CA VAL A 164 40.81 -8.22 -3.53
C VAL A 164 41.33 -9.66 -3.56
N GLN A 165 41.72 -10.15 -4.74
CA GLN A 165 42.37 -11.46 -4.87
C GLN A 165 43.70 -11.48 -5.65
N LEU A 166 44.33 -10.35 -5.96
CA LEU A 166 45.71 -10.33 -6.48
C LEU A 166 46.53 -9.19 -5.87
#